data_AF-A0A3C0TRZ1-F1
#
_entry.id   AF-A0A3C0TRZ1-F1
#
_cell.length_a   1.000
_cell.length_b   1.000
_cell.length_c   1.000
_cell.angle_alpha   90.00
_cell.angle_beta   90.00
_cell.angle_gamma   90.00
#
_symmetry.space_group_name_H-M   'P 1'
#
loop_
_entity.id
_entity.type
_entity.pdbx_description
1 polymer ?
#
loop_
_entity_poly.entity_id
_entity_poly.type
_entity_poly.pdbx_seq_one_letter_code
_entity_poly.pdbx_strand_id
1 'polypeptide(L)' 'EQKARFLPGLASGALRGAISVTEPSAGSDVAGITTRAVKADGGYVLN' A
#
# COMPACT_ATOMS: atom_id res chain seq x y z
N GLU A 1 11.08 -4.44 12.61
CA GLU A 1 9.89 -5.32 12.60
C GLU A 1 9.40 -5.66 11.18
N GLN A 2 8.89 -4.69 10.40
CA GLN A 2 8.25 -4.96 9.09
C GLN A 2 9.12 -5.74 8.09
N LYS A 3 10.40 -5.40 7.93
CA LYS A 3 11.32 -6.13 7.03
C LYS A 3 11.43 -7.61 7.39
N ALA A 4 11.60 -7.92 8.68
CA ALA A 4 11.69 -9.29 9.16
C ALA A 4 10.36 -10.05 8.94
N ARG A 5 9.23 -9.36 9.06
CA ARG A 5 7.90 -9.93 8.82
C ARG A 5 7.63 -10.24 7.35
N PHE A 6 8.02 -9.37 6.42
CA PHE A 6 7.59 -9.47 5.01
C PHE A 6 8.66 -10.00 4.05
N LEU A 7 9.93 -9.62 4.22
CA LEU A 7 10.97 -9.93 3.22
C LEU A 7 11.23 -11.44 3.04
N PRO A 8 11.27 -12.29 4.08
CA PRO A 8 11.50 -13.73 3.87
C PRO A 8 10.43 -14.39 2.99
N GLY A 9 9.15 -14.04 3.19
CA GLY A 9 8.04 -14.57 2.41
C GLY A 9 7.98 -14.02 0.98
N LEU A 10 8.36 -12.75 0.78
CA LEU A 10 8.50 -12.18 -0.56
C LEU A 10 9.66 -12.83 -1.33
N ALA A 11 10.80 -13.05 -0.65
CA ALA A 11 11.98 -13.65 -1.26
C ALA A 11 11.78 -15.14 -1.62
N SER A 12 11.04 -15.89 -0.80
CA SER A 12 10.69 -17.29 -1.09
C SER A 12 9.58 -17.44 -2.13
N GLY A 13 8.86 -16.36 -2.44
CA GLY A 13 7.70 -16.38 -3.33
C GLY A 13 6.41 -16.89 -2.68
N ALA A 14 6.44 -17.23 -1.38
CA ALA A 14 5.23 -17.59 -0.61
C ALA A 14 4.28 -16.39 -0.44
N LEU A 15 4.80 -15.16 -0.47
CA LEU A 15 4.03 -13.93 -0.52
C LEU A 15 4.19 -13.26 -1.90
N ARG A 16 3.10 -12.64 -2.37
CA ARG A 16 3.10 -11.74 -3.53
C ARG A 16 2.79 -10.33 -3.04
N GLY A 17 3.60 -9.36 -3.44
CA GLY A 17 3.37 -7.94 -3.20
C GLY A 17 2.77 -7.26 -4.43
N ALA A 18 2.15 -6.10 -4.21
CA ALA A 18 1.67 -5.23 -5.26
C ALA A 18 2.00 -3.77 -4.92
N ILE A 19 2.21 -2.95 -5.95
CA ILE A 19 2.28 -1.50 -5.83
C ILE A 19 0.93 -0.97 -6.33
N SER A 20 0.14 -0.41 -5.41
CA SER A 20 -1.20 0.11 -5.69
C SER A 20 -1.19 1.62 -5.55
N VAL A 21 -1.01 2.33 -6.67
CA VAL A 21 -0.88 3.79 -6.71
C VAL A 21 -1.83 4.41 -7.72
N THR A 22 -1.95 3.81 -8.91
CA THR A 22 -2.85 4.31 -9.97
C THR A 22 -4.32 4.25 -9.54
N GLU A 23 -5.04 5.33 -9.80
CA GLU A 23 -6.50 5.44 -9.65
C GLU A 23 -7.16 5.68 -11.01
N PRO A 24 -8.48 5.48 -11.15
CA PRO A 24 -9.19 5.76 -12.40
C PRO A 24 -8.95 7.16 -12.98
N SER A 25 -8.74 8.16 -12.10
CA SER A 25 -8.46 9.55 -12.47
C SER A 25 -7.00 9.98 -12.31
N ALA A 26 -6.12 9.14 -11.77
CA ALA A 26 -4.73 9.51 -11.45
C ALA A 26 -3.74 8.43 -11.91
N GLY A 27 -3.03 8.73 -13.01
CA GLY A 27 -1.97 7.90 -13.59
C GLY A 27 -0.62 8.59 -13.54
N SER A 28 -0.29 9.38 -14.57
CA SER A 28 0.94 10.20 -14.60
C SER A 28 0.93 11.28 -13.53
N ASP A 29 -0.23 11.87 -13.23
CA ASP A 29 -0.41 12.78 -12.11
C ASP A 29 -0.68 12.01 -10.80
N VAL A 30 0.37 11.40 -10.25
CA VAL A 30 0.30 10.66 -8.99
C VAL A 30 -0.01 11.59 -7.80
N ALA A 31 0.36 12.87 -7.89
CA ALA A 31 0.05 13.84 -6.84
C ALA A 31 -1.46 14.10 -6.72
N GLY A 32 -2.21 13.84 -7.81
CA GLY A 32 -3.67 13.98 -7.89
C GLY A 32 -4.49 12.82 -7.34
N ILE A 33 -3.89 11.83 -6.64
CA ILE A 33 -4.65 10.73 -6.03
C ILE A 33 -5.69 11.23 -5.02
N THR A 34 -6.80 10.49 -4.93
CA THR A 34 -7.97 10.84 -4.13
C THR A 34 -8.22 9.89 -2.97
N THR A 35 -7.66 8.67 -2.99
CA THR A 35 -7.67 7.72 -1.87
C THR A 35 -7.17 8.41 -0.61
N ARG A 36 -7.91 8.29 0.50
CA ARG A 36 -7.54 8.90 1.79
C ARG A 36 -7.20 7.85 2.82
N ALA A 37 -6.34 8.25 3.75
CA ALA A 37 -6.03 7.52 4.97
C ALA A 37 -6.34 8.41 6.16
N VAL A 38 -7.40 8.10 6.90
CA VAL A 38 -7.79 8.85 8.10
C VAL A 38 -7.30 8.10 9.34
N LYS A 39 -6.59 8.79 10.25
CA LYS A 39 -6.07 8.18 11.47
C LYS A 39 -7.23 7.70 12.36
N ALA A 40 -7.10 6.49 12.88
CA ALA A 40 -8.04 5.87 13.81
C ALA A 40 -7.26 5.11 14.90
N ASP A 41 -7.98 4.60 15.90
CA ASP A 41 -7.36 3.85 16.99
C ASP A 41 -6.68 2.58 16.44
N GLY A 42 -5.37 2.48 16.66
CA GLY A 42 -4.56 1.36 16.20
C GLY A 42 -4.19 1.38 14.71
N GLY A 43 -4.54 2.40 13.93
CA GLY A 43 -4.18 2.45 12.51
C GLY A 43 -4.83 3.56 11.68
N TYR A 44 -5.28 3.19 10.47
CA TYR A 44 -5.90 4.09 9.50
C TYR A 44 -7.12 3.43 8.85
N VAL A 45 -8.14 4.24 8.58
CA VAL A 45 -9.26 3.88 7.70
C VAL A 45 -8.90 4.35 6.28
N LEU A 46 -8.94 3.44 5.31
CA LEU A 46 -8.71 3.71 3.88
C LEU A 46 -10.05 3.81 3.15
N ASN A 47 -10.22 4.83 2.31
CA ASN A 47 -11.40 5.03 1.46
C ASN A 47 -11.08 5.77 0.16
#